data_AF-A0A7C3W5Y6-F1
#
_entry.id   AF-A0A7C3W5Y6-F1
#
_cell.length_a   1.000
_cell.length_b   1.000
_cell.length_c   1.000
_cell.angle_alpha   90.00
_cell.angle_beta   90.00
_cell.angle_gamma   90.00
#
_symmetry.space_group_name_H-M   'P 1'
#
loop_
_entity.id
_entity.type
_entity.pdbx_description
1 polymer ?
#
loop_
_entity_poly.entity_id
_entity_poly.type
_entity_poly.pdbx_seq_one_letter_code
_entity_poly.pdbx_strand_id
1 'polypeptide(L)' 'MLTLDESASCQRDTTLESLLATPEGKRILTCIQCGLCAGTCPYGEHMDFPPRRIINMLRSGLLEEVFRSDSMLR' A
#
# COMPACT_ATOMS: atom_id res chain seq x y z
N MET A 1 -16.80 -8.33 21.08
CA MET A 1 -15.64 -7.72 21.75
C MET A 1 -14.46 -7.85 20.81
N LEU A 2 -14.42 -7.00 19.78
CA LEU A 2 -13.33 -6.95 18.80
C LEU A 2 -12.21 -6.14 19.47
N THR A 3 -11.09 -6.79 19.74
CA THR A 3 -9.87 -6.12 20.17
C THR A 3 -9.42 -5.23 19.02
N LEU A 4 -9.74 -3.94 19.13
CA LEU A 4 -9.01 -2.89 18.43
C LEU A 4 -7.59 -2.95 18.98
N ASP A 5 -6.71 -3.64 18.27
CA ASP A 5 -5.27 -3.53 18.50
C ASP A 5 -4.87 -2.16 17.94
N GLU A 6 -5.01 -1.18 18.82
CA GLU A 6 -4.53 0.17 18.66
C GLU A 6 -2.99 0.07 18.61
N SER A 7 -2.40 0.38 17.44
CA SER A 7 -0.97 0.68 17.26
C SER A 7 0.00 -0.45 16.86
N ALA A 8 -0.25 -1.13 15.75
CA ALA A 8 0.86 -1.64 14.93
C ALA A 8 1.34 -0.52 14.00
N SER A 9 2.18 0.40 14.50
CA SER A 9 2.85 1.38 13.64
C SER A 9 3.65 0.64 12.57
N CYS A 10 3.49 0.98 11.29
CA CYS A 10 4.38 0.47 10.25
C CYS A 10 5.81 0.90 10.62
N GLN A 11 6.66 -0.05 11.02
CA GLN A 11 8.06 0.26 11.24
C GLN A 11 8.67 0.71 9.90
N ARG A 12 9.66 1.62 9.94
CA ARG A 12 10.33 2.12 8.72
C ARG A 12 10.92 1.01 7.86
N ASP A 13 11.10 -0.18 8.44
CA ASP A 13 11.71 -1.35 7.82
C ASP A 13 10.63 -2.34 7.34
N THR A 14 9.57 -1.84 6.68
CA THR A 14 8.45 -2.69 6.23
C THR A 14 8.88 -3.58 5.07
N THR A 15 8.95 -4.90 5.31
CA THR A 15 9.16 -5.92 4.26
C THR A 15 7.83 -6.46 3.76
N LEU A 16 7.83 -7.11 2.58
CA LEU A 16 6.63 -7.80 2.07
C LEU A 16 6.12 -8.84 3.06
N GLU A 17 7.02 -9.60 3.69
CA GLU A 17 6.67 -10.62 4.67
C GLU A 17 6.01 -10.00 5.91
N SER A 18 6.59 -8.93 6.46
CA SER A 18 6.01 -8.21 7.59
C SER A 18 4.64 -7.61 7.25
N LEU A 19 4.48 -7.09 6.04
CA LEU A 19 3.21 -6.53 5.59
C LEU A 19 2.16 -7.64 5.46
N LEU A 20 2.52 -8.80 4.89
CA LEU A 20 1.61 -9.94 4.75
C LEU A 20 1.40 -10.72 6.06
N ALA A 21 2.16 -10.45 7.13
CA ALA A 21 1.92 -11.04 8.44
C ALA A 21 0.64 -10.51 9.08
N THR A 22 0.25 -9.26 8.80
CA THR A 22 -0.95 -8.63 9.38
C THR A 22 -2.22 -8.96 8.59
N PRO A 23 -3.38 -9.07 9.27
CA PRO A 23 -4.65 -9.30 8.58
C PRO A 23 -5.00 -8.16 7.62
N GLU A 24 -4.65 -6.92 7.96
CA GLU A 24 -4.86 -5.74 7.12
C GLU A 24 -3.98 -5.79 5.87
N GLY A 25 -2.70 -6.12 6.01
CA GLY A 25 -1.76 -6.17 4.89
C GLY A 25 -2.07 -7.31 3.93
N LYS A 26 -2.58 -8.46 4.40
CA LYS A 26 -3.07 -9.53 3.50
C LYS A 26 -4.18 -9.07 2.55
N ARG A 27 -4.94 -8.02 2.89
CA ARG A 27 -6.02 -7.50 2.03
C ARG A 27 -5.50 -6.93 0.71
N ILE A 28 -4.22 -6.57 0.59
CA ILE A 28 -3.68 -6.13 -0.70
C ILE A 28 -3.77 -7.24 -1.77
N LEU A 29 -3.74 -8.50 -1.36
CA LEU A 29 -3.81 -9.65 -2.25
C LEU A 29 -5.20 -9.86 -2.84
N THR A 30 -6.25 -9.29 -2.23
CA THR A 30 -7.63 -9.37 -2.72
C THR A 30 -7.98 -8.29 -3.75
N CYS A 31 -7.07 -7.34 -3.98
CA CYS A 31 -7.30 -6.26 -4.93
C CYS A 31 -7.43 -6.79 -6.37
N ILE A 32 -8.63 -6.62 -6.95
CA ILE A 32 -8.94 -7.03 -8.33
C ILE A 32 -8.48 -6.02 -9.39
N GLN A 33 -7.74 -4.97 -9.00
CA GLN A 33 -7.21 -3.96 -9.92
C GLN A 33 -8.29 -3.16 -10.70
N CYS A 34 -9.47 -2.95 -10.11
CA CYS A 34 -10.58 -2.21 -10.75
C CYS A 34 -10.27 -0.74 -11.05
N GLY A 35 -9.35 -0.10 -10.31
CA GLY A 35 -8.88 1.26 -10.59
C GLY A 35 -9.69 2.41 -9.99
N LEU A 36 -10.73 2.12 -9.20
CA LEU A 36 -11.49 3.16 -8.50
C LEU A 36 -10.58 4.10 -7.69
N CYS A 37 -9.66 3.54 -6.89
CA CYS A 37 -8.73 4.32 -6.08
C CYS A 37 -7.78 5.21 -6.90
N ALA A 38 -7.42 4.81 -8.12
CA ALA A 38 -6.60 5.64 -9.01
C ALA A 38 -7.42 6.78 -9.62
N GLY A 39 -8.70 6.55 -9.93
CA GLY A 39 -9.59 7.57 -10.50
C GLY A 39 -10.13 8.57 -9.48
N THR A 40 -10.24 8.20 -8.20
CA THR A 40 -10.78 9.07 -7.14
C THR A 40 -9.72 9.85 -6.38
N CYS A 41 -8.44 9.54 -6.55
CA CYS A 41 -7.37 10.21 -5.80
C CYS A 41 -7.15 11.62 -6.37
N PRO A 42 -7.37 12.70 -5.57
CA PRO A 42 -7.17 14.06 -6.04
C PRO A 42 -5.70 14.38 -6.35
N TYR A 43 -4.76 13.63 -5.76
CA TYR A 43 -3.33 13.77 -6.00
C TYR A 43 -2.80 12.87 -7.12
N GLY A 44 -3.66 12.11 -7.81
CA GLY A 44 -3.24 11.11 -8.78
C GLY A 44 -2.33 11.67 -9.90
N GLU A 45 -2.52 12.93 -10.30
CA GLU A 45 -1.70 13.61 -11.31
C GLU A 45 -0.31 14.02 -10.81
N HIS A 46 -0.11 14.05 -9.49
CA HIS A 46 1.16 14.42 -8.84
C HIS A 46 1.95 13.20 -8.36
N MET A 47 1.46 11.98 -8.59
CA MET A 47 2.11 10.74 -8.17
C MET A 47 2.76 10.03 -9.36
N ASP A 48 4.00 9.55 -9.21
CA ASP A 48 4.63 8.67 -10.21
C ASP A 48 3.83 7.37 -10.39
N PHE A 49 3.31 6.85 -9.27
CA PHE A 49 2.53 5.63 -9.18
C PHE A 49 1.20 5.93 -8.49
N PRO A 50 0.06 5.92 -9.22
CA PRO A 50 -1.24 6.09 -8.60
C PRO A 50 -1.56 4.91 -7.67
N PRO A 51 -2.51 5.05 -6.72
CA PRO A 51 -2.77 4.06 -5.67
C PRO A 51 -2.98 2.63 -6.17
N ARG A 52 -3.68 2.44 -7.29
CA ARG A 52 -3.85 1.11 -7.91
C ARG A 52 -2.50 0.47 -8.26
N ARG A 53 -1.60 1.26 -8.85
CA ARG A 53 -0.28 0.81 -9.30
C ARG A 53 0.60 0.48 -8.10
N ILE A 54 0.57 1.31 -7.05
CA ILE A 54 1.23 1.01 -5.77
C ILE A 54 0.79 -0.35 -5.24
N ILE A 55 -0.51 -0.62 -5.13
CA ILE A 55 -1.02 -1.92 -4.64
C ILE A 55 -0.48 -3.07 -5.50
N ASN A 56 -0.44 -2.91 -6.83
CA ASN A 56 0.11 -3.95 -7.71
C ASN A 56 1.62 -4.17 -7.51
N MET A 57 2.38 -3.09 -7.29
CA MET A 57 3.81 -3.14 -7.01
C MET A 57 4.09 -3.82 -5.67
N LEU A 58 3.32 -3.51 -4.62
CA LEU A 58 3.43 -4.16 -3.31
C LEU A 58 3.19 -5.67 -3.43
N ARG A 59 2.16 -6.09 -4.18
CA ARG A 59 1.91 -7.53 -4.45
C ARG A 59 3.07 -8.23 -5.17
N SER A 60 3.84 -7.46 -5.95
CA SER A 60 4.99 -7.95 -6.71
C SER A 60 6.29 -7.87 -5.91
N GLY A 61 6.26 -7.44 -4.64
CA GLY A 61 7.44 -7.29 -3.79
C GLY A 61 8.28 -6.05 -4.07
N LEU A 62 7.78 -5.10 -4.89
CA LEU A 62 8.50 -3.88 -5.28
C LEU A 62 8.32 -2.75 -4.26
N LEU A 63 8.51 -3.03 -2.96
CA LEU A 63 8.30 -2.06 -1.88
C LEU A 63 9.29 -0.89 -1.97
N GLU A 64 10.57 -1.19 -2.20
CA GLU A 64 11.62 -0.18 -2.30
C GLU A 64 11.36 0.86 -3.39
N GLU A 65 10.89 0.41 -4.56
CA GLU A 65 10.54 1.31 -5.68
C GLU A 65 9.38 2.25 -5.32
N VAL A 66 8.38 1.73 -4.60
CA VAL A 66 7.26 2.54 -4.12
C VAL A 66 7.75 3.61 -3.14
N PHE A 67 8.56 3.23 -2.15
CA PHE A 67 9.05 4.16 -1.12
C PHE A 67 10.06 5.20 -1.64
N ARG A 68 10.80 4.87 -2.71
CA ARG A 68 11.72 5.80 -3.37
C ARG A 68 11.03 6.80 -4.29
N SER A 69 9.91 6.41 -4.88
CA SER A 69 9.13 7.28 -5.79
C SER A 69 8.55 8.52 -5.10
N ASP A 70 8.16 9.52 -5.88
CA ASP A 70 7.45 10.71 -5.39
C ASP A 70 5.93 10.49 -5.27
N SER A 71 5.53 9.22 -5.06
CA SER A 71 4.12 8.83 -4.94
C SER A 71 3.63 8.81 -3.50
N MET A 72 4.55 8.79 -2.54
CA MET A 72 4.24 8.85 -1.12
C MET A 72 4.44 10.30 -0.70
N LEU A 73 3.35 11.00 -0.36
CA LEU A 73 3.41 12.39 0.12
C LEU A 73 4.32 12.43 1.35
N ARG A 74 5.52 13.02 1.18
CA ARG A 74 6.54 13.16 2.23
C ARG A 74 6.29 14.38 3.10
#